data_AF-A0A2E8TSL6-F1
#
_entry.id   AF-A0A2E8TSL6-F1
#
_cell.length_a   1.000
_cell.length_b   1.000
_cell.length_c   1.000
_cell.angle_alpha   90.00
_cell.angle_beta   90.00
_cell.angle_gamma   90.00
#
_symmetry.space_group_name_H-M   'P 1'
#
loop_
_entity.id
_entity.type
_entity.pdbx_description
1 polymer ?
#
loop_
_entity_poly.entity_id
_entity_poly.type
_entity_poly.pdbx_seq_one_letter_code
_entity_poly.pdbx_strand_id
1 'polypeptide(L)'
;MEPIGEITDPESLDSVALGFMCGLEIHQQLATDKLHSRMPSELYDLKPDEIPPSWPKSTRRLRASEGEEGITDIAARFEQRRNRIFEYVQPPNAGLIELDEAPPRNHDSDA
;
A
#
# COMPACT_ATOMS: atom_id res chain seq x y z
N MET A 1 29.61 -23.79 -16.92
CA MET A 1 29.22 -23.90 -18.33
C MET A 1 28.41 -22.65 -18.61
N GLU A 2 28.78 -21.85 -19.60
CA GLU A 2 27.99 -20.68 -19.98
C GLU A 2 26.64 -21.15 -20.55
N PRO A 3 25.54 -20.41 -20.32
CA PRO A 3 24.24 -20.78 -20.85
C PRO A 3 24.26 -20.76 -22.38
N ILE A 4 23.57 -21.74 -22.98
CA ILE A 4 23.51 -21.92 -24.43
C ILE A 4 22.35 -21.07 -24.98
N GLY A 5 22.63 -20.23 -25.98
CA GLY A 5 21.63 -19.46 -26.72
C GLY A 5 22.15 -18.11 -27.23
N GLU A 6 21.41 -17.48 -28.15
CA GLU A 6 21.75 -16.16 -28.70
C GLU A 6 21.10 -15.06 -27.87
N ILE A 7 21.89 -14.16 -27.29
CA ILE A 7 21.40 -13.10 -26.37
C ILE A 7 20.43 -12.13 -27.09
N THR A 8 20.54 -12.04 -28.41
CA THR A 8 19.69 -11.19 -29.26
C THR A 8 18.37 -11.85 -29.68
N ASP A 9 18.19 -13.15 -29.42
CA ASP A 9 16.98 -13.92 -29.71
C ASP A 9 16.43 -14.58 -28.42
N PRO A 10 15.61 -13.86 -27.63
CA PRO A 10 15.11 -14.34 -26.35
C PRO A 10 14.31 -15.64 -26.44
N GLU A 11 13.65 -15.91 -27.57
CA GLU A 11 12.88 -17.14 -27.76
C GLU A 11 13.78 -18.36 -27.96
N SER A 12 15.04 -18.16 -28.37
CA SER A 12 16.03 -19.22 -28.51
C SER A 12 16.66 -19.69 -27.20
N LEU A 13 16.40 -18.97 -26.09
CA LEU A 13 17.02 -19.24 -24.80
C LEU A 13 16.35 -20.41 -24.06
N ASP A 14 17.16 -21.36 -23.59
CA ASP A 14 16.69 -22.41 -22.68
C ASP A 14 16.58 -21.86 -21.25
N SER A 15 15.34 -21.60 -20.81
CA SER A 15 15.03 -21.07 -19.48
C SER A 15 15.46 -22.00 -18.34
N VAL A 16 15.47 -23.32 -18.56
CA VAL A 16 15.89 -24.30 -17.55
C VAL A 16 17.40 -24.26 -17.38
N ALA A 17 18.16 -24.26 -18.49
CA ALA A 17 19.61 -24.16 -18.46
C ALA A 17 20.09 -22.83 -17.86
N LEU A 18 19.33 -21.76 -18.03
CA LEU A 18 19.58 -20.45 -17.42
C LEU A 18 19.30 -20.41 -15.92
N GLY A 19 18.59 -21.39 -15.36
CA GLY A 19 18.05 -21.31 -14.01
C GLY A 19 17.09 -20.12 -13.87
N PHE A 20 16.32 -19.81 -14.93
CA PHE A 20 15.43 -18.67 -14.94
C PHE A 20 14.34 -18.81 -13.88
N MET A 21 14.15 -17.75 -13.10
CA MET A 21 13.13 -17.65 -12.08
C MET A 21 12.38 -16.33 -12.28
N CYS A 22 11.05 -16.39 -12.27
CA CYS A 22 10.20 -15.20 -12.27
C CYS A 22 9.07 -15.35 -11.26
N GLY A 23 8.58 -14.22 -10.77
CA GLY A 23 7.41 -14.12 -9.89
C GLY A 23 6.40 -13.16 -10.49
N LEU A 24 5.12 -13.45 -10.29
CA LEU A 24 4.00 -12.57 -10.63
C LEU A 24 3.28 -12.17 -9.36
N GLU A 25 2.98 -10.88 -9.23
CA GLU A 25 2.18 -10.33 -8.14
C GLU A 25 1.04 -9.51 -8.75
N ILE A 26 -0.20 -9.88 -8.42
CA ILE A 26 -1.41 -9.28 -9.00
C ILE A 26 -2.24 -8.69 -7.88
N HIS A 27 -2.54 -7.40 -7.97
CA HIS A 27 -3.42 -6.69 -7.06
C HIS A 27 -4.70 -6.32 -7.80
N GLN A 28 -5.87 -6.68 -7.24
CA GLN A 28 -7.18 -6.40 -7.82
C GLN A 28 -8.07 -5.75 -6.76
N GLN A 29 -8.67 -4.59 -7.09
CA GLN A 29 -9.71 -4.00 -6.26
C GLN A 29 -11.05 -4.70 -6.52
N LEU A 30 -11.78 -4.98 -5.45
CA LEU A 30 -13.10 -5.58 -5.52
C LEU A 30 -14.17 -4.49 -5.62
N ALA A 31 -15.25 -4.78 -6.36
CA ALA A 31 -16.39 -3.87 -6.51
C ALA A 31 -17.34 -3.98 -5.30
N THR A 32 -16.79 -3.81 -4.09
CA THR A 32 -17.47 -3.93 -2.79
C THR A 32 -17.23 -2.67 -1.97
N ASP A 33 -17.81 -2.59 -0.77
CA ASP A 33 -17.43 -1.56 0.20
C ASP A 33 -16.02 -1.79 0.77
N LYS A 34 -15.50 -0.81 1.51
CA LYS A 34 -14.21 -0.90 2.20
C LYS A 34 -14.23 -2.03 3.22
N LEU A 35 -13.18 -2.86 3.17
CA LEU A 35 -13.05 -4.14 3.88
C LEU A 35 -13.38 -4.10 5.37
N HIS A 36 -13.00 -3.02 6.07
CA HIS A 36 -13.10 -2.91 7.53
C HIS A 36 -14.09 -1.85 8.03
N SER A 37 -14.69 -1.04 7.16
CA SER A 37 -15.58 0.06 7.58
C SER A 37 -16.97 -0.01 6.97
N ARG A 38 -17.17 -0.73 5.87
CA ARG A 38 -18.40 -0.71 5.05
C ARG A 38 -18.74 0.67 4.52
N MET A 39 -17.73 1.52 4.35
CA MET A 39 -17.88 2.76 3.60
C MET A 39 -17.82 2.46 2.11
N PRO A 40 -18.57 3.20 1.27
CA PRO A 40 -18.50 3.04 -0.19
C PRO A 40 -17.07 3.17 -0.72
N SER A 41 -16.67 2.29 -1.64
CA SER A 41 -15.33 2.33 -2.29
C SER A 41 -15.24 3.35 -3.43
N GLU A 42 -16.00 4.44 -3.35
CA GLU A 42 -15.94 5.55 -4.30
C GLU A 42 -14.58 6.27 -4.22
N LEU A 43 -13.97 6.52 -5.38
CA LEU A 43 -12.73 7.29 -5.47
C LEU A 43 -13.04 8.78 -5.59
N TYR A 44 -12.44 9.57 -4.70
CA TYR A 44 -12.44 11.04 -4.78
C TYR A 44 -11.07 11.49 -5.33
N ASP A 45 -10.96 11.57 -6.65
CA ASP A 45 -9.73 11.98 -7.35
C ASP A 45 -9.69 13.51 -7.51
N LEU A 46 -9.20 14.17 -6.46
CA LEU A 46 -9.10 15.63 -6.38
C LEU A 46 -7.64 16.03 -6.21
N LYS A 47 -7.21 17.07 -6.92
CA LYS A 47 -5.92 17.71 -6.65
C LYS A 47 -5.96 18.45 -5.31
N PRO A 48 -4.81 18.72 -4.67
CA PRO A 48 -4.77 19.40 -3.38
C PRO A 48 -5.53 20.73 -3.30
N ASP A 49 -5.57 21.49 -4.40
CA ASP A 49 -6.28 22.76 -4.54
C ASP A 49 -7.78 22.62 -4.84
N GLU A 50 -8.23 21.42 -5.24
CA GLU A 50 -9.63 21.08 -5.53
C GLU A 50 -10.35 20.48 -4.31
N ILE A 51 -9.62 20.19 -3.23
CA ILE A 51 -10.19 19.62 -2.00
C ILE A 51 -11.15 20.61 -1.35
N PRO A 52 -12.43 20.24 -1.12
CA PRO A 52 -13.39 21.11 -0.46
C PRO A 52 -12.87 21.58 0.91
N PRO A 53 -12.89 22.90 1.21
CA PRO A 53 -12.43 23.42 2.50
C PRO A 53 -13.24 22.90 3.71
N SER A 54 -14.43 22.37 3.45
CA SER A 54 -15.31 21.77 4.44
C SER A 54 -14.88 20.36 4.86
N TRP A 55 -14.01 19.69 4.09
CA TRP A 55 -13.54 18.35 4.44
C TRP A 55 -12.52 18.43 5.58
N PRO A 56 -12.72 17.67 6.67
CA PRO A 56 -11.77 17.65 7.78
C PRO A 56 -10.39 17.20 7.32
N LYS A 57 -9.37 17.78 7.95
CA LYS A 57 -7.97 17.40 7.76
C LYS A 57 -7.35 17.10 9.11
N SER A 58 -6.54 16.05 9.17
CA SER A 58 -5.83 15.65 10.37
C SER A 58 -4.37 15.41 10.05
N THR A 59 -3.47 15.82 10.95
CA THR A 59 -2.03 15.60 10.76
C THR A 59 -1.53 14.53 11.73
N ARG A 60 -0.60 13.70 11.26
CA ARG A 60 0.02 12.63 12.07
C ARG A 60 1.51 12.52 11.76
N ARG A 61 2.23 11.90 12.70
CA ARG A 61 3.63 11.51 12.54
C ARG A 61 3.75 10.03 12.88
N LEU A 62 4.20 9.25 11.90
CA LEU A 62 4.46 7.82 12.10
C LEU A 62 5.78 7.63 12.85
N ARG A 63 5.83 6.60 13.70
CA ARG A 63 7.01 6.20 14.47
C ARG A 63 7.32 4.74 14.15
N ALA A 64 8.60 4.44 13.96
CA ALA A 64 9.06 3.08 13.83
C ALA A 64 8.93 2.36 15.18
N SER A 65 8.39 1.16 15.14
CA SER A 65 8.27 0.28 16.31
C SER A 65 9.46 -0.69 16.35
N GLU A 66 9.79 -1.14 17.55
CA GLU A 66 10.75 -2.22 17.77
C GLU A 66 10.03 -3.57 17.69
N GLY A 67 10.67 -4.56 17.05
CA GLY A 67 10.21 -5.95 17.12
C GLY A 67 10.43 -6.56 18.50
N GLU A 68 10.04 -7.82 18.69
CA GLU A 68 10.15 -8.53 19.97
C GLU A 68 11.58 -8.53 20.54
N GLU A 69 12.60 -8.55 19.68
CA GLU A 69 14.02 -8.52 20.05
C GLU A 69 14.56 -7.09 20.28
N GLY A 70 13.71 -6.06 20.27
CA GLY A 70 14.11 -4.65 20.39
C GLY A 70 14.72 -4.07 19.10
N ILE A 71 14.69 -4.81 18.00
CA ILE A 71 15.28 -4.39 16.73
C ILE A 71 14.26 -3.61 15.91
N THR A 72 14.62 -2.39 15.51
CA THR A 72 13.83 -1.58 14.57
C THR A 72 14.19 -1.91 13.13
N ASP A 73 13.18 -2.05 12.26
CA ASP A 73 13.39 -2.16 10.82
C ASP A 73 14.20 -0.97 10.26
N ILE A 74 15.14 -1.28 9.36
CA ILE A 74 16.09 -0.28 8.82
C ILE A 74 15.36 0.78 7.99
N ALA A 75 14.38 0.38 7.18
CA ALA A 75 13.62 1.29 6.32
C ALA A 75 12.67 2.16 7.15
N ALA A 76 11.96 1.60 8.12
CA ALA A 76 11.09 2.34 9.04
C ALA A 76 11.88 3.37 9.85
N ARG A 77 13.06 2.98 10.37
CA ARG A 77 13.96 3.90 11.08
C ARG A 77 14.46 5.02 10.19
N PHE A 78 14.78 4.72 8.92
CA PHE A 78 15.20 5.72 7.96
C PHE A 78 14.07 6.73 7.65
N GLU A 79 12.83 6.26 7.42
CA GLU A 79 11.71 7.16 7.16
C GLU A 79 11.37 8.01 8.39
N GLN A 80 11.42 7.46 9.61
CA GLN A 80 11.23 8.23 10.84
C GLN A 80 12.24 9.38 10.96
N ARG A 81 13.51 9.16 10.59
CA ARG A 81 14.56 10.21 10.63
C ARG A 81 14.27 11.38 9.70
N ARG A 82 13.47 11.18 8.64
CA ARG A 82 13.02 12.28 7.77
C ARG A 82 12.00 13.19 8.44
N ASN A 83 11.45 12.78 9.58
CA ASN A 83 10.58 13.58 10.45
C ASN A 83 9.39 14.22 9.70
N ARG A 84 8.82 13.48 8.74
CA ARG A 84 7.68 13.95 7.95
C ARG A 84 6.40 13.98 8.78
N ILE A 85 5.55 14.95 8.44
CA ILE A 85 4.18 15.03 8.90
C ILE A 85 3.30 14.63 7.72
N PHE A 86 2.37 13.72 7.97
CA PHE A 86 1.38 13.29 6.99
C PHE A 86 0.08 14.02 7.28
N GLU A 87 -0.50 14.66 6.27
CA GLU A 87 -1.84 15.23 6.32
C GLU A 87 -2.81 14.25 5.66
N TYR A 88 -3.82 13.84 6.41
CA TYR A 88 -4.91 13.00 5.94
C TYR A 88 -6.17 13.85 5.77
N VAL A 89 -6.77 13.76 4.59
CA VAL A 89 -8.02 14.42 4.24
C VAL A 89 -9.15 13.41 4.41
N GLN A 90 -10.25 13.82 5.03
CA GLN A 90 -11.40 12.96 5.29
C GLN A 90 -12.52 13.22 4.26
N PRO A 91 -12.60 12.45 3.17
CA PRO A 91 -13.72 12.50 2.23
C PRO A 91 -15.01 11.92 2.85
N PRO A 92 -16.17 12.05 2.18
CA PRO A 92 -17.46 11.55 2.68
C PRO A 92 -17.49 10.05 3.02
N ASN A 93 -16.64 9.24 2.36
CA ASN A 93 -16.53 7.81 2.60
C ASN A 93 -15.40 7.43 3.59
N ALA A 94 -14.93 8.35 4.43
CA ALA A 94 -13.94 8.08 5.47
C ALA A 94 -14.51 8.39 6.86
N GLY A 95 -14.57 7.38 7.73
CA GLY A 95 -15.02 7.49 9.10
C GLY A 95 -13.88 7.44 10.12
N LEU A 96 -14.22 7.14 11.37
CA LEU A 96 -13.23 6.98 12.45
C LEU A 96 -12.27 5.82 12.20
N ILE A 97 -12.69 4.77 11.47
CA ILE A 97 -11.84 3.62 11.15
C ILE A 97 -10.73 4.03 10.18
N GLU A 98 -11.04 4.76 9.10
CA GLU A 98 -10.02 5.29 8.19
C GLU A 98 -9.06 6.30 8.85
N LEU A 99 -9.50 6.93 9.95
CA LEU A 99 -8.69 7.86 10.72
C LEU A 99 -7.92 7.22 11.88
N ASP A 100 -8.03 5.91 12.08
CA ASP A 100 -7.43 5.17 13.20
C ASP A 100 -7.95 5.65 14.59
N GLU A 101 -9.21 6.08 14.65
CA GLU A 101 -9.89 6.58 15.85
C GLU A 101 -11.02 5.62 16.32
N ALA A 102 -11.18 4.47 15.66
CA ALA A 102 -12.11 3.42 16.05
C ALA A 102 -11.58 2.04 15.61
N PRO A 103 -11.89 0.96 16.35
CA PRO A 103 -11.49 -0.38 15.95
C PRO A 103 -12.11 -0.78 14.60
N PRO A 104 -11.37 -1.52 13.75
CA PRO A 104 -11.91 -2.02 12.50
C PRO A 104 -13.05 -3.02 12.75
N ARG A 105 -14.01 -3.07 11.83
CA ARG A 105 -15.01 -4.14 11.80
C ARG A 105 -14.38 -5.42 11.23
N ASN A 106 -15.09 -6.52 11.42
CA ASN A 106 -14.78 -7.77 10.73
C ASN A 106 -14.77 -7.58 9.21
N HIS A 107 -14.08 -8.48 8.51
CA HIS A 107 -13.98 -8.43 7.05
C HIS A 107 -15.34 -8.36 6.37
N ASP A 108 -15.39 -7.56 5.29
CA ASP A 108 -16.06 -7.90 4.03
C ASP A 108 -16.70 -9.29 3.95
N SER A 109 -18.01 -9.51 4.08
CA SER A 109 -18.57 -10.79 3.64
C SER A 109 -18.70 -10.86 2.13
N ASP A 110 -18.81 -9.70 1.49
CA ASP A 110 -18.96 -9.56 0.04
C ASP A 110 -17.60 -9.36 -0.67
N ALA A 111 -16.53 -9.16 0.10
CA ALA A 111 -15.14 -9.06 -0.38
C ALA A 111 -14.43 -10.43 -0.41
#